data_AF-A0A4Z0PRL1-F1
#
_entry.id   AF-A0A4Z0PRL1-F1
#
_cell.length_a   1.000
_cell.length_b   1.000
_cell.length_c   1.000
_cell.angle_alpha   90.00
_cell.angle_beta   90.00
_cell.angle_gamma   90.00
#
_symmetry.space_group_name_H-M   'P 1'
#
loop_
_entity.id
_entity.type
_entity.pdbx_description
1 polymer ?
#
loop_
_entity_poly.entity_id
_entity_poly.type
_entity_poly.pdbx_seq_one_letter_code
_entity_poly.pdbx_strand_id
1 'polypeptide(L)'
;MTLPHRVLALLTGLLLTTASYAQTPLGQPTLDEQKTQIWCATMKFVYGDTGRPNLQSALRCGGTLKELANSIKADSQKVYSMLYQPLEGRGTMYNGLGSDKARLQKLATEIITKLKASPARRKDNARMQGVQNLEAQLKGYVENGTPPTDVASSLTDDQTDVVDTAATDETLVADAGAGLGSEQAQANSAASRPASGESLMSKFFAPLALILSLLSLFLYVMLRRSISDLGSRADRHRSELESVKASAGGAMPARPVSAAKGMTPELQREIEKLVQQRVAEELGKRPAGNQPQNQNQGRQQNQPRNQGNQAQGNPPRQVPSVAALSPQQQPVAKPAPPAPPAATPVAAPESFQEAAVTPPVLPVGSPASAPRDEFDSLIPPVQLPATNWAEATAPVPVAQPAAPMPTRYYVKVPVNGGFSDYDLQDQPQHDSIYEITPDPKVPERATFRVTSNSAVHAYAIQSAQYSLREACAYQQPNGPVSRIVTDKEGTLTKSNGAWQIEQKAAIRFE
;
A
#
# COMPACT_ATOMS: atom_id res chain seq x y z
N MET A 1 18.43 -37.68 -60.58
CA MET A 1 17.62 -36.46 -60.36
C MET A 1 18.01 -35.87 -59.02
N THR A 2 18.84 -34.83 -59.03
CA THR A 2 19.45 -34.19 -57.87
C THR A 2 18.76 -32.86 -57.61
N LEU A 3 18.05 -32.75 -56.48
CA LEU A 3 17.42 -31.51 -56.02
C LEU A 3 18.38 -30.76 -55.06
N PRO A 4 18.55 -29.43 -55.20
CA PRO A 4 19.65 -28.70 -54.59
C PRO A 4 19.39 -28.29 -53.13
N HIS A 5 20.36 -28.55 -52.27
CA HIS A 5 20.44 -28.21 -50.84
C HIS A 5 20.51 -26.69 -50.51
N ARG A 6 20.23 -25.79 -51.46
CA ARG A 6 20.41 -24.34 -51.26
C ARG A 6 19.18 -23.59 -50.76
N VAL A 7 18.01 -24.23 -50.67
CA VAL A 7 16.77 -23.58 -50.22
C VAL A 7 16.55 -23.73 -48.70
N LEU A 8 17.22 -24.68 -48.03
CA LEU A 8 17.03 -24.91 -46.59
C LEU A 8 17.80 -23.92 -45.69
N ALA A 9 18.73 -23.13 -46.23
CA ALA A 9 19.55 -22.20 -45.45
C ALA A 9 18.92 -20.79 -45.30
N LEU A 10 17.82 -20.49 -45.99
CA LEU A 10 17.16 -19.19 -45.94
C LEU A 10 15.93 -19.14 -45.03
N LEU A 11 15.47 -20.30 -44.52
CA LEU A 11 14.29 -20.39 -43.65
C LEU A 11 14.62 -20.55 -42.15
N THR A 12 15.89 -20.77 -41.80
CA THR A 12 16.37 -20.83 -40.40
C THR A 12 16.93 -19.49 -39.89
N GLY A 13 16.96 -18.44 -40.72
CA GLY A 13 17.42 -17.10 -40.31
C GLY A 13 16.33 -16.17 -39.76
N LEU A 14 15.04 -16.51 -39.88
CA LEU A 14 13.94 -15.56 -39.62
C LEU A 14 13.17 -15.77 -38.30
N LEU A 15 13.60 -16.70 -37.42
CA LEU A 15 12.90 -17.03 -36.17
C LEU A 15 13.65 -16.61 -34.89
N LEU A 16 14.69 -15.77 -35.00
CA LEU A 16 15.49 -15.26 -33.87
C LEU A 16 15.17 -13.81 -33.47
N THR A 17 14.02 -13.26 -33.87
CA THR A 17 13.51 -12.00 -33.32
C THR A 17 12.64 -12.26 -32.07
N THR A 18 13.20 -12.98 -31.10
CA THR A 18 12.62 -13.01 -29.76
C THR A 18 12.75 -11.62 -29.16
N ALA A 19 11.61 -11.01 -28.79
CA ALA A 19 11.54 -9.74 -28.11
C ALA A 19 12.46 -9.75 -26.87
N SER A 20 13.58 -9.05 -26.99
CA SER A 20 14.43 -8.68 -25.86
C SER A 20 13.62 -7.73 -24.97
N TYR A 21 12.85 -8.28 -24.03
CA TYR A 21 12.46 -7.52 -22.85
C TYR A 21 13.75 -7.22 -22.10
N ALA A 22 14.24 -5.99 -22.25
CA ALA A 22 15.46 -5.50 -21.65
C ALA A 22 15.42 -5.73 -20.13
N GLN A 23 16.10 -6.78 -19.67
CA GLN A 23 16.51 -6.88 -18.27
C GLN A 23 17.49 -5.73 -18.05
N THR A 24 17.02 -4.66 -17.42
CA THR A 24 17.87 -3.56 -16.98
C THR A 24 19.02 -4.15 -16.13
N PRO A 25 20.27 -3.69 -16.32
CA PRO A 25 21.40 -4.14 -15.52
C PRO A 25 21.06 -4.09 -14.03
N LEU A 26 21.29 -5.20 -13.31
CA LEU A 26 21.00 -5.30 -11.88
C LEU A 26 21.59 -4.08 -11.14
N GLY A 27 20.72 -3.25 -10.57
CA GLY A 27 21.10 -2.07 -9.78
C GLY A 27 20.91 -0.71 -10.46
N GLN A 28 20.51 -0.66 -11.73
CA GLN A 28 20.02 0.60 -12.33
C GLN A 28 18.51 0.75 -12.07
N PRO A 29 18.06 1.92 -11.56
CA PRO A 29 16.64 2.15 -11.35
C PRO A 29 15.92 2.10 -12.71
N THR A 30 14.76 1.44 -12.71
CA THR A 30 13.96 1.31 -13.94
C THR A 30 13.44 2.69 -14.38
N LEU A 31 13.07 2.84 -15.66
CA LEU A 31 12.47 4.08 -16.16
C LEU A 31 11.27 4.52 -15.31
N ASP A 32 10.41 3.58 -14.92
CA ASP A 32 9.22 3.87 -14.11
C ASP A 32 9.57 4.29 -12.68
N GLU A 33 10.62 3.71 -12.10
CA GLU A 33 11.15 4.14 -10.81
C GLU A 33 11.73 5.56 -10.91
N GLN A 34 12.49 5.86 -11.96
CA GLN A 34 13.03 7.20 -12.20
C GLN A 34 11.93 8.24 -12.41
N LYS A 35 10.89 7.91 -13.18
CA LYS A 35 9.70 8.75 -13.31
C LYS A 35 9.01 8.99 -11.97
N THR A 36 8.90 7.95 -11.15
CA THR A 36 8.26 8.03 -9.83
C THR A 36 9.02 9.00 -8.92
N GLN A 37 10.36 9.01 -8.95
CA GLN A 37 11.17 9.98 -8.20
C GLN A 37 10.97 11.42 -8.66
N ILE A 38 10.96 11.67 -9.98
CA ILE A 38 10.68 13.00 -10.55
C ILE A 38 9.29 13.49 -10.10
N TRP A 39 8.28 12.62 -10.20
CA TRP A 39 6.93 12.96 -9.80
C TRP A 39 6.78 13.17 -8.29
N CYS A 40 7.43 12.34 -7.48
CA CYS A 40 7.43 12.52 -6.02
C CYS A 40 7.96 13.90 -5.63
N ALA A 41 9.15 14.28 -6.11
CA ALA A 41 9.74 15.60 -5.80
C ALA A 41 8.84 16.74 -6.30
N THR A 42 8.28 16.60 -7.50
CA THR A 42 7.35 17.58 -8.06
C THR A 42 6.09 17.73 -7.19
N MET A 43 5.49 16.63 -6.73
CA MET A 43 4.27 16.68 -5.92
C MET A 43 4.54 17.26 -4.53
N LYS A 44 5.65 16.87 -3.90
CA LYS A 44 6.06 17.46 -2.63
C LYS A 44 6.29 18.96 -2.75
N PHE A 45 6.97 19.41 -3.82
CA PHE A 45 7.13 20.82 -4.13
C PHE A 45 5.78 21.53 -4.27
N VAL A 46 4.87 21.00 -5.10
CA VAL A 46 3.55 21.61 -5.32
C VAL A 46 2.71 21.66 -4.04
N TYR A 47 2.78 20.65 -3.19
CA TYR A 47 2.08 20.63 -1.91
C TYR A 47 2.67 21.59 -0.89
N GLY A 48 4.00 21.71 -0.80
CA GLY A 48 4.65 22.76 -0.02
C GLY A 48 4.26 24.16 -0.50
N ASP A 49 4.36 24.39 -1.81
CA ASP A 49 4.04 25.65 -2.50
C ASP A 49 2.56 26.07 -2.40
N THR A 50 1.67 25.13 -2.05
CA THR A 50 0.23 25.41 -1.85
C THR A 50 -0.19 25.41 -0.38
N GLY A 51 0.77 25.31 0.55
CA GLY A 51 0.51 25.31 1.99
C GLY A 51 -0.20 24.05 2.48
N ARG A 52 0.05 22.90 1.85
CA ARG A 52 -0.55 21.60 2.18
C ARG A 52 0.50 20.55 2.57
N PRO A 53 1.32 20.80 3.61
CA PRO A 53 2.40 19.91 4.00
C PRO A 53 1.89 18.53 4.46
N ASN A 54 0.66 18.47 5.02
CA ASN A 54 0.03 17.22 5.44
C ASN A 54 -0.19 16.22 4.29
N LEU A 55 -0.24 16.68 3.04
CA LEU A 55 -0.37 15.81 1.87
C LEU A 55 0.99 15.25 1.41
N GLN A 56 2.11 15.81 1.87
CA GLN A 56 3.43 15.30 1.48
C GLN A 56 3.72 13.93 2.10
N SER A 57 3.26 13.69 3.34
CA SER A 57 3.43 12.41 4.04
C SER A 57 2.53 11.30 3.51
N ALA A 58 1.42 11.65 2.85
CA ALA A 58 0.51 10.70 2.22
C ALA A 58 1.00 10.20 0.83
N LEU A 59 2.00 10.88 0.24
CA LEU A 59 2.56 10.48 -1.05
C LEU A 59 3.33 9.16 -0.97
N ARG A 60 2.97 8.21 -1.82
CA ARG A 60 3.65 6.90 -1.94
C ARG A 60 4.84 6.97 -2.90
N CYS A 61 5.90 7.64 -2.48
CA CYS A 61 7.11 7.86 -3.30
C CYS A 61 8.00 6.61 -3.49
N GLY A 62 7.89 5.59 -2.64
CA GLY A 62 8.66 4.35 -2.75
C GLY A 62 7.96 3.23 -3.54
N GLY A 63 6.78 3.51 -4.10
CA GLY A 63 5.98 2.53 -4.82
C GLY A 63 6.17 2.59 -6.34
N THR A 64 5.28 1.90 -7.04
CA THR A 64 5.16 2.03 -8.51
C THR A 64 4.56 3.38 -8.90
N LEU A 65 4.78 3.79 -10.15
CA LEU A 65 4.19 5.02 -10.71
C LEU A 65 2.65 5.05 -10.56
N LYS A 66 2.00 3.88 -10.63
CA LYS A 66 0.55 3.72 -10.44
C LYS A 66 0.13 3.96 -8.99
N GLU A 67 0.90 3.48 -8.01
CA GLU A 67 0.64 3.71 -6.60
C GLU A 67 0.83 5.18 -6.24
N LEU A 68 1.86 5.83 -6.78
CA LEU A 68 2.04 7.27 -6.65
C LEU A 68 0.83 8.01 -7.24
N ALA A 69 0.41 7.67 -8.46
CA ALA A 69 -0.78 8.26 -9.09
C ALA A 69 -2.03 8.13 -8.23
N ASN A 70 -2.24 6.96 -7.61
CA ASN A 70 -3.37 6.73 -6.70
C ASN A 70 -3.27 7.57 -5.43
N SER A 71 -2.07 7.74 -4.85
CA SER A 71 -1.88 8.64 -3.70
C SER A 71 -2.21 10.09 -4.03
N ILE A 72 -1.84 10.58 -5.22
CA ILE A 72 -2.17 11.95 -5.66
C ILE A 72 -3.69 12.12 -5.86
N LYS A 73 -4.37 11.10 -6.41
CA LYS A 73 -5.82 11.14 -6.64
C LYS A 73 -6.64 11.25 -5.36
N ALA A 74 -6.21 10.56 -4.30
CA ALA A 74 -6.91 10.55 -3.01
C ALA A 74 -6.92 11.94 -2.37
N ASP A 75 -5.81 12.68 -2.50
CA ASP A 75 -5.57 13.90 -1.75
C ASP A 75 -5.86 15.20 -2.51
N SER A 76 -5.60 15.22 -3.83
CA SER A 76 -5.79 16.42 -4.64
C SER A 76 -6.10 16.09 -6.11
N GLN A 77 -7.39 15.85 -6.37
CA GLN A 77 -7.91 15.68 -7.74
C GLN A 77 -7.46 16.82 -8.67
N LYS A 78 -7.22 18.03 -8.12
CA LYS A 78 -6.76 19.20 -8.86
C LYS A 78 -5.32 19.08 -9.37
N VAL A 79 -4.36 18.63 -8.55
CA VAL A 79 -2.96 18.45 -9.01
C VAL A 79 -2.87 17.25 -9.95
N TYR A 80 -3.62 16.19 -9.65
CA TYR A 80 -3.74 15.04 -10.53
C TYR A 80 -4.25 15.44 -11.93
N SER A 81 -5.40 16.12 -12.00
CA SER A 81 -6.04 16.47 -13.28
C SER A 81 -5.31 17.55 -14.07
N MET A 82 -4.69 18.53 -13.41
CA MET A 82 -4.05 19.66 -14.10
C MET A 82 -2.57 19.41 -14.45
N LEU A 83 -1.86 18.58 -13.68
CA LEU A 83 -0.42 18.38 -13.86
C LEU A 83 -0.10 16.94 -14.28
N TYR A 84 -0.53 15.95 -13.51
CA TYR A 84 -0.12 14.56 -13.72
C TYR A 84 -0.81 13.91 -14.94
N GLN A 85 -2.15 13.91 -14.97
CA GLN A 85 -2.95 13.25 -16.00
C GLN A 85 -2.67 13.76 -17.42
N PRO A 86 -2.48 15.07 -17.68
CA PRO A 86 -2.18 15.55 -19.03
C PRO A 86 -0.79 15.13 -19.53
N LEU A 87 0.16 14.89 -18.63
CA LEU A 87 1.55 14.56 -18.95
C LEU A 87 1.78 13.05 -19.05
N GLU A 88 1.40 12.27 -18.03
CA GLU A 88 1.60 10.81 -18.03
C GLU A 88 0.41 10.04 -18.59
N GLY A 89 -0.82 10.51 -18.37
CA GLY A 89 -2.03 9.73 -18.64
C GLY A 89 -2.25 9.37 -20.12
N ARG A 90 -1.70 10.16 -21.04
CA ARG A 90 -1.75 9.86 -22.48
C ARG A 90 -0.48 9.20 -23.01
N GLY A 91 0.65 9.32 -22.31
CA GLY A 91 1.96 8.83 -22.76
C GLY A 91 2.48 9.40 -24.09
N THR A 92 1.70 10.24 -24.78
CA THR A 92 2.00 10.72 -26.14
C THR A 92 3.25 11.59 -26.22
N MET A 93 3.64 12.22 -25.10
CA MET A 93 4.85 13.04 -25.05
C MET A 93 6.15 12.23 -25.17
N TYR A 94 6.08 10.90 -25.02
CA TYR A 94 7.23 10.01 -25.16
C TYR A 94 7.36 9.41 -26.56
N ASN A 95 6.40 9.67 -27.46
CA ASN A 95 6.42 9.14 -28.81
C ASN A 95 7.65 9.68 -29.57
N GLY A 96 8.41 8.77 -30.19
CA GLY A 96 9.64 9.11 -30.92
C GLY A 96 10.90 9.28 -30.06
N LEU A 97 10.81 9.15 -28.73
CA LEU A 97 11.97 9.20 -27.84
C LEU A 97 12.53 7.78 -27.62
N GLY A 98 13.71 7.54 -28.20
CA GLY A 98 14.38 6.23 -28.19
C GLY A 98 15.17 5.92 -26.92
N SER A 99 15.50 6.90 -26.07
CA SER A 99 16.28 6.69 -24.84
C SER A 99 15.52 7.10 -23.59
N ASP A 100 15.74 6.36 -22.50
CA ASP A 100 15.15 6.64 -21.19
C ASP A 100 15.53 8.04 -20.68
N LYS A 101 16.80 8.42 -20.86
CA LYS A 101 17.27 9.77 -20.54
C LYS A 101 16.49 10.86 -21.29
N ALA A 102 16.22 10.68 -22.60
CA ALA A 102 15.44 11.65 -23.36
C ALA A 102 13.99 11.73 -22.88
N ARG A 103 13.40 10.59 -22.49
CA ARG A 103 12.04 10.55 -21.92
C ARG A 103 11.97 11.27 -20.58
N LEU A 104 12.93 11.04 -19.69
CA LEU A 104 13.00 11.73 -18.39
C LEU A 104 13.26 13.23 -18.54
N GLN A 105 14.16 13.61 -19.46
CA GLN A 105 14.42 15.01 -19.76
C GLN A 105 13.15 15.70 -20.29
N LYS A 106 12.42 15.06 -21.21
CA LYS A 106 11.15 15.57 -21.71
C LYS A 106 10.11 15.71 -20.59
N LEU A 107 10.00 14.71 -19.71
CA LEU A 107 9.12 14.76 -18.55
C LEU A 107 9.44 15.96 -17.64
N ALA A 108 10.72 16.12 -17.25
CA ALA A 108 11.15 17.23 -16.40
C ALA A 108 10.87 18.58 -17.06
N THR A 109 11.19 18.76 -18.35
CA THR A 109 10.92 20.01 -19.08
C THR A 109 9.44 20.35 -19.14
N GLU A 110 8.56 19.38 -19.42
CA GLU A 110 7.12 19.61 -19.49
C GLU A 110 6.54 19.96 -18.11
N ILE A 111 6.98 19.28 -17.04
CA ILE A 111 6.61 19.62 -15.66
C ILE A 111 6.97 21.07 -15.36
N ILE A 112 8.24 21.45 -15.56
CA ILE A 112 8.71 22.82 -15.26
C ILE A 112 7.97 23.85 -16.11
N THR A 113 7.74 23.58 -17.41
CA THR A 113 6.98 24.46 -18.30
C THR A 113 5.56 24.69 -17.77
N LYS A 114 4.87 23.63 -17.32
CA LYS A 114 3.54 23.73 -16.70
C LYS A 114 3.57 24.49 -15.38
N LEU A 115 4.57 24.26 -14.53
CA LEU A 115 4.70 24.96 -13.25
C LEU A 115 4.95 26.46 -13.46
N LYS A 116 5.84 26.83 -14.39
CA LYS A 116 6.13 28.22 -14.81
C LYS A 116 4.94 28.90 -15.50
N ALA A 117 4.04 28.13 -16.12
CA ALA A 117 2.82 28.66 -16.73
C ALA A 117 1.74 29.07 -15.71
N SER A 118 1.84 28.63 -14.45
CA SER A 118 0.87 28.94 -13.41
C SER A 118 0.84 30.45 -13.08
N PRO A 119 -0.32 31.13 -13.22
CA PRO A 119 -0.45 32.55 -12.88
C PRO A 119 -0.13 32.84 -11.42
N ALA A 120 -0.44 31.91 -10.51
CA ALA A 120 -0.19 32.06 -9.08
C ALA A 120 1.30 32.11 -8.75
N ARG A 121 2.13 31.39 -9.52
CA ARG A 121 3.59 31.41 -9.33
C ARG A 121 4.20 32.62 -10.02
N ARG A 122 3.78 32.96 -11.24
CA ARG A 122 4.31 34.13 -11.96
C ARG A 122 4.17 35.46 -11.20
N LYS A 123 3.15 35.59 -10.35
CA LYS A 123 2.93 36.79 -9.52
C LYS A 123 3.83 36.85 -8.28
N ASP A 124 4.47 35.75 -7.91
CA ASP A 124 5.24 35.60 -6.69
C ASP A 124 6.68 35.17 -7.02
N ASN A 125 7.62 36.08 -6.78
CA ASN A 125 9.03 35.85 -7.13
C ASN A 125 9.65 34.70 -6.31
N ALA A 126 9.28 34.55 -5.03
CA ALA A 126 9.80 33.48 -4.18
C ALA A 126 9.33 32.11 -4.68
N ARG A 127 8.05 32.01 -5.09
CA ARG A 127 7.52 30.77 -5.68
C ARG A 127 8.16 30.45 -7.03
N MET A 128 8.45 31.46 -7.85
CA MET A 128 9.21 31.26 -9.09
C MET A 128 10.64 30.81 -8.84
N GLN A 129 11.29 31.32 -7.79
CA GLN A 129 12.61 30.84 -7.37
C GLN A 129 12.56 29.37 -6.93
N GLY A 130 11.51 28.98 -6.19
CA GLY A 130 11.26 27.58 -5.86
C GLY A 130 11.14 26.67 -7.10
N VAL A 131 10.48 27.15 -8.17
CA VAL A 131 10.40 26.40 -9.45
C VAL A 131 11.78 26.29 -10.13
N GLN A 132 12.62 27.32 -10.07
CA GLN A 132 13.98 27.27 -10.61
C GLN A 132 14.87 26.30 -9.83
N ASN A 133 14.74 26.25 -8.51
CA ASN A 133 15.45 25.28 -7.68
C ASN A 133 15.02 23.84 -8.01
N LEU A 134 13.71 23.60 -8.17
CA LEU A 134 13.19 22.31 -8.62
C LEU A 134 13.72 21.94 -10.02
N GLU A 135 13.76 22.90 -10.95
CA GLU A 135 14.32 22.68 -12.29
C GLU A 135 15.78 22.23 -12.25
N ALA A 136 16.61 22.89 -11.44
CA ALA A 136 18.00 22.51 -11.25
C ALA A 136 18.14 21.09 -10.66
N GLN A 137 17.32 20.73 -9.68
CA GLN A 137 17.32 19.39 -9.09
C GLN A 137 16.87 18.31 -10.07
N LEU A 138 15.78 18.53 -10.80
CA LEU A 138 15.29 17.56 -11.79
C LEU A 138 16.32 17.38 -12.92
N LYS A 139 16.95 18.46 -13.37
CA LYS A 139 18.05 18.37 -14.35
C LYS A 139 19.23 17.57 -13.79
N GLY A 140 19.65 17.87 -12.55
CA GLY A 140 20.70 17.13 -11.86
C GLY A 140 20.38 15.64 -11.72
N TYR A 141 19.12 15.28 -11.43
CA TYR A 141 18.69 13.89 -11.35
C TYR A 141 18.76 13.19 -12.71
N VAL A 142 18.29 13.82 -13.78
CA VAL A 142 18.32 13.25 -15.13
C VAL A 142 19.75 13.09 -15.65
N GLU A 143 20.66 13.98 -15.26
CA GLU A 143 22.06 13.94 -15.68
C GLU A 143 22.91 12.97 -14.87
N ASN A 144 22.75 12.96 -13.54
CA ASN A 144 23.65 12.28 -12.60
C ASN A 144 23.01 11.09 -11.87
N GLY A 145 21.69 10.90 -11.95
CA GLY A 145 20.96 9.84 -11.25
C GLY A 145 20.77 10.08 -9.75
N THR A 146 21.21 11.22 -9.21
CA THR A 146 21.08 11.56 -7.78
C THR A 146 19.64 11.96 -7.43
N PRO A 147 18.90 11.17 -6.62
CA PRO A 147 17.49 11.42 -6.37
C PRO A 147 17.27 12.85 -5.86
N PRO A 148 16.23 13.55 -6.38
CA PRO A 148 15.95 14.92 -5.97
C PRO A 148 15.63 14.99 -4.48
N THR A 149 16.31 15.89 -3.76
CA THR A 149 16.12 16.13 -2.32
C THR A 149 14.96 17.10 -2.08
N ASP A 150 14.31 17.01 -0.91
CA ASP A 150 13.12 17.81 -0.58
C ASP A 150 13.43 19.33 -0.54
N VAL A 151 13.06 20.04 -1.61
CA VAL A 151 13.14 21.52 -1.74
C VAL A 151 12.07 22.26 -0.94
N ALA A 152 11.00 21.58 -0.54
CA ALA A 152 9.88 22.23 0.13
C ALA A 152 10.24 22.73 1.54
N SER A 153 11.20 22.08 2.21
CA SER A 153 11.60 22.44 3.58
C SER A 153 12.41 23.74 3.64
N SER A 154 13.15 24.11 2.59
CA SER A 154 14.00 25.31 2.60
C SER A 154 13.24 26.62 2.36
N LEU A 155 11.94 26.58 2.05
CA LEU A 155 11.12 27.79 1.84
C LEU A 155 10.33 28.20 3.08
N THR A 156 10.23 27.34 4.09
CA THR A 156 9.44 27.59 5.32
C THR A 156 10.27 27.92 6.55
N ASP A 157 11.59 27.68 6.53
CA ASP A 157 12.48 27.98 7.67
C ASP A 157 13.08 29.39 7.64
N ASP A 158 12.85 30.17 6.58
CA ASP A 158 13.41 31.53 6.43
C ASP A 158 12.50 32.65 6.96
N GLN A 159 11.62 32.32 7.92
CA GLN A 159 10.73 33.29 8.56
C GLN A 159 10.72 33.21 10.10
N THR A 160 11.84 32.89 10.72
CA THR A 160 12.13 33.26 12.13
C THR A 160 13.65 33.32 12.35
N ASP A 161 14.27 34.42 11.94
CA ASP A 161 15.27 35.19 12.70
C ASP A 161 16.01 36.13 11.73
N VAL A 162 15.52 37.37 11.68
CA VAL A 162 16.25 38.50 11.12
C VAL A 162 17.32 38.86 12.15
N VAL A 163 18.56 38.42 11.92
CA VAL A 163 19.74 39.13 12.40
C VAL A 163 20.52 39.56 11.18
N ASP A 164 20.55 40.88 11.00
CA ASP A 164 21.32 41.66 10.04
C ASP A 164 22.71 41.06 9.76
N THR A 165 22.96 40.69 8.51
CA THR A 165 24.31 40.77 7.92
C THR A 165 24.13 41.02 6.42
N ALA A 166 24.06 42.29 6.04
CA ALA A 166 24.21 42.73 4.67
C ALA A 166 25.21 43.90 4.62
N ALA A 167 25.89 43.97 3.47
CA ALA A 167 26.92 44.93 3.03
C ALA A 167 28.36 44.54 3.45
N THR A 168 29.34 44.44 2.56
CA THR A 168 29.48 44.74 1.12
C THR A 168 30.88 44.22 0.74
N ASP A 169 31.04 43.47 -0.34
CA ASP A 169 31.42 43.93 -1.69
C ASP A 169 32.91 43.73 -1.98
N GLU A 170 33.13 43.38 -3.24
CA GLU A 170 34.35 42.94 -3.90
C GLU A 170 35.43 44.03 -3.94
N THR A 171 36.72 43.66 -3.95
CA THR A 171 37.60 43.80 -5.13
C THR A 171 39.08 43.56 -4.81
N LEU A 172 39.74 42.99 -5.82
CA LEU A 172 41.17 42.87 -6.09
C LEU A 172 41.98 44.15 -5.73
N VAL A 173 43.22 44.02 -5.26
CA VAL A 173 44.45 44.47 -5.97
C VAL A 173 45.70 43.78 -5.37
N ALA A 174 46.66 43.49 -6.23
CA ALA A 174 48.07 43.27 -5.90
C ALA A 174 48.81 44.59 -5.63
N ASP A 175 50.02 44.44 -5.09
CA ASP A 175 51.18 45.34 -5.14
C ASP A 175 51.64 46.01 -3.83
N ALA A 176 52.96 46.24 -3.85
CA ALA A 176 53.94 46.40 -2.80
C ALA A 176 53.75 47.60 -1.86
N GLY A 177 54.49 47.58 -0.75
CA GLY A 177 54.92 48.83 -0.13
C GLY A 177 55.23 48.74 1.36
N ALA A 178 56.52 48.74 1.68
CA ALA A 178 57.07 48.97 3.00
C ALA A 178 56.57 50.28 3.65
N GLY A 179 56.54 50.33 4.99
CA GLY A 179 56.31 51.60 5.68
C GLY A 179 56.10 51.50 7.17
N LEU A 180 57.20 51.71 7.90
CA LEU A 180 57.32 52.01 9.34
C LEU A 180 56.36 53.10 9.84
N GLY A 181 56.01 53.08 11.14
CA GLY A 181 55.59 54.31 11.84
C GLY A 181 54.65 54.16 13.04
N SER A 182 55.23 53.88 14.19
CA SER A 182 55.04 54.48 15.54
C SER A 182 53.73 55.17 15.99
N GLU A 183 53.37 54.80 17.23
CA GLU A 183 52.97 55.67 18.38
C GLU A 183 51.49 56.02 18.69
N GLN A 184 51.03 55.37 19.78
CA GLN A 184 50.43 55.91 21.03
C GLN A 184 49.12 56.72 21.02
N ALA A 185 48.09 56.15 21.69
CA ALA A 185 47.50 56.59 22.98
C ALA A 185 46.21 55.78 23.24
N GLN A 186 46.19 54.77 24.13
CA GLN A 186 46.01 54.80 25.59
C GLN A 186 44.54 54.88 26.07
N ALA A 187 44.20 53.88 26.90
CA ALA A 187 43.10 53.76 27.88
C ALA A 187 41.68 53.35 27.40
N ASN A 188 41.37 52.05 27.49
CA ASN A 188 40.56 51.58 28.62
C ASN A 188 40.63 50.06 28.79
N SER A 189 40.97 49.64 30.00
CA SER A 189 41.02 48.25 30.45
C SER A 189 39.64 47.81 30.94
N ALA A 190 39.13 46.68 30.45
CA ALA A 190 38.31 45.78 31.24
C ALA A 190 38.30 44.35 30.65
N ALA A 191 38.93 43.45 31.40
CA ALA A 191 38.71 42.00 31.48
C ALA A 191 39.02 41.12 30.24
N SER A 192 40.25 40.60 30.25
CA SER A 192 40.62 39.32 29.67
C SER A 192 39.71 38.17 30.14
N ARG A 193 39.23 37.35 29.21
CA ARG A 193 39.07 35.91 29.42
C ARG A 193 39.97 35.17 28.42
N PRO A 194 40.89 34.31 28.89
CA PRO A 194 41.80 33.62 28.01
C PRO A 194 41.09 32.49 27.27
N ALA A 195 41.30 32.45 25.96
CA ALA A 195 41.33 31.21 25.21
C ALA A 195 42.45 30.34 25.77
N SER A 196 42.14 29.12 26.21
CA SER A 196 43.03 27.94 26.27
C SER A 196 42.34 26.83 27.07
N GLY A 197 41.80 25.87 26.34
CA GLY A 197 41.21 24.67 26.90
C GLY A 197 40.88 23.71 25.77
N GLU A 198 41.88 23.31 24.99
CA GLU A 198 41.77 22.10 24.17
C GLU A 198 41.49 20.94 25.13
N SER A 199 40.20 20.66 25.32
CA SER A 199 39.74 19.59 26.20
C SER A 199 40.33 18.28 25.69
N LEU A 200 41.14 17.62 26.53
CA LEU A 200 41.72 16.30 26.27
C LEU A 200 40.66 15.28 25.81
N MET A 201 39.37 15.50 26.07
CA MET A 201 38.29 14.71 25.50
C MET A 201 38.24 14.74 23.96
N SER A 202 38.45 15.89 23.29
CA SER A 202 38.32 15.94 21.82
C SER A 202 39.39 15.11 21.11
N LYS A 203 40.59 14.97 21.71
CA LYS A 203 41.70 14.15 21.17
C LYS A 203 41.43 12.64 21.25
N PHE A 204 40.58 12.17 22.19
CA PHE A 204 40.18 10.76 22.26
C PHE A 204 38.88 10.45 21.53
N PHE A 205 37.91 11.37 21.52
CA PHE A 205 36.62 11.13 20.89
C PHE A 205 36.65 11.27 19.35
N ALA A 206 37.49 12.14 18.80
CA ALA A 206 37.60 12.29 17.34
C ALA A 206 38.05 11.00 16.61
N PRO A 207 39.13 10.30 17.03
CA PRO A 207 39.51 9.04 16.39
C PRO A 207 38.49 7.92 16.63
N LEU A 208 37.83 7.90 17.80
CA LEU A 208 36.82 6.89 18.12
C LEU A 208 35.54 7.06 17.28
N ALA A 209 35.10 8.30 17.04
CA ALA A 209 33.99 8.61 16.14
C ALA A 209 34.29 8.21 14.70
N LEU A 210 35.53 8.38 14.24
CA LEU A 210 35.95 7.95 12.90
C LEU A 210 35.92 6.43 12.76
N ILE A 211 36.39 5.69 13.78
CA ILE A 211 36.33 4.22 13.79
C ILE A 211 34.88 3.73 13.78
N LEU A 212 33.99 4.32 14.60
CA LEU A 212 32.57 3.97 14.61
C LEU A 212 31.87 4.31 13.28
N SER A 213 32.23 5.42 12.65
CA SER A 213 31.73 5.79 11.32
C SER A 213 32.14 4.78 10.25
N LEU A 214 33.43 4.38 10.21
CA LEU A 214 33.92 3.34 9.29
C LEU A 214 33.27 1.98 9.55
N LEU A 215 33.06 1.62 10.83
CA LEU A 215 32.41 0.37 11.20
C LEU A 215 30.94 0.37 10.78
N SER A 216 30.23 1.50 10.91
CA SER A 216 28.85 1.65 10.42
C SER A 216 28.76 1.52 8.89
N LEU A 217 29.71 2.11 8.15
CA LEU A 217 29.80 2.01 6.70
C LEU A 217 30.06 0.56 6.27
N PHE A 218 30.98 -0.13 6.95
CA PHE A 218 31.30 -1.52 6.66
C PHE A 218 30.11 -2.46 6.93
N LEU A 219 29.41 -2.29 8.05
CA LEU A 219 28.18 -3.05 8.36
C LEU A 219 27.07 -2.77 7.34
N TYR A 220 26.91 -1.52 6.89
CA TYR A 220 25.97 -1.17 5.83
C TYR A 220 26.29 -1.87 4.51
N VAL A 221 27.58 -1.92 4.12
CA VAL A 221 28.01 -2.63 2.91
C VAL A 221 27.80 -4.14 3.03
N MET A 222 28.06 -4.75 4.20
CA MET A 222 27.76 -6.17 4.44
C MET A 222 26.26 -6.46 4.38
N LEU A 223 25.44 -5.62 5.01
CA LEU A 223 23.97 -5.78 4.97
C LEU A 223 23.47 -5.69 3.53
N ARG A 224 23.95 -4.71 2.75
CA ARG A 224 23.58 -4.55 1.34
C ARG A 224 24.01 -5.75 0.49
N ARG A 225 25.18 -6.33 0.75
CA ARG A 225 25.61 -7.60 0.12
C ARG A 225 24.73 -8.78 0.50
N SER A 226 24.34 -8.89 1.77
CA SER A 226 23.46 -9.98 2.23
C SER A 226 22.06 -9.91 1.61
N ILE A 227 21.50 -8.71 1.46
CA ILE A 227 20.21 -8.47 0.80
C ILE A 227 20.32 -8.81 -0.69
N SER A 228 21.45 -8.51 -1.33
CA SER A 228 21.69 -8.85 -2.74
C SER A 228 21.76 -10.37 -2.95
N ASP A 229 22.39 -11.11 -2.04
CA ASP A 229 22.43 -12.59 -2.10
C ASP A 229 21.03 -13.20 -1.93
N LEU A 230 20.26 -12.68 -0.97
CA LEU A 230 18.86 -13.07 -0.74
C LEU A 230 17.96 -12.76 -1.94
N GLY A 231 18.12 -11.59 -2.56
CA GLY A 231 17.39 -11.21 -3.78
C GLY A 231 17.66 -12.17 -4.94
N SER A 232 18.93 -12.55 -5.16
CA SER A 232 19.30 -13.48 -6.24
C SER A 232 18.69 -14.87 -6.07
N ARG A 233 18.47 -15.33 -4.83
CA ARG A 233 17.78 -16.60 -4.55
C ARG A 233 16.27 -16.49 -4.77
N ALA A 234 15.66 -15.38 -4.35
CA ALA A 234 14.23 -15.14 -4.58
C ALA A 234 13.89 -15.04 -6.07
N ASP A 235 14.75 -14.41 -6.88
CA ASP A 235 14.56 -14.30 -8.33
C ASP A 235 14.67 -15.66 -9.04
N ARG A 236 15.56 -16.56 -8.59
CA ARG A 236 15.61 -17.94 -9.10
C ARG A 236 14.32 -18.71 -8.82
N HIS A 237 13.75 -18.58 -7.62
CA HIS A 237 12.47 -19.22 -7.32
C HIS A 237 11.31 -18.64 -8.14
N ARG A 238 11.35 -17.33 -8.44
CA ARG A 238 10.34 -16.69 -9.28
C ARG A 238 10.42 -17.15 -10.73
N SER A 239 11.62 -17.27 -11.30
CA SER A 239 11.79 -17.76 -12.67
C SER A 239 11.43 -19.25 -12.80
N GLU A 240 11.71 -20.06 -11.77
CA GLU A 240 11.22 -21.45 -11.70
C GLU A 240 9.69 -21.49 -11.72
N LEU A 241 9.00 -20.66 -10.93
CA LEU A 241 7.54 -20.61 -10.93
C LEU A 241 6.95 -20.12 -12.26
N GLU A 242 7.59 -19.15 -12.91
CA GLU A 242 7.17 -18.67 -14.23
C GLU A 242 7.41 -19.71 -15.32
N SER A 243 8.49 -20.49 -15.25
CA SER A 243 8.75 -21.61 -16.19
C SER A 243 7.75 -22.76 -16.02
N VAL A 244 7.33 -23.05 -14.78
CA VAL A 244 6.27 -24.04 -14.49
C VAL A 244 4.91 -23.53 -14.97
N LYS A 245 4.64 -22.23 -14.85
CA LYS A 245 3.41 -21.62 -15.35
C LYS A 245 3.37 -21.54 -16.89
N ALA A 246 4.51 -21.26 -17.53
CA ALA A 246 4.61 -21.21 -18.99
C ALA A 246 4.50 -22.60 -19.62
N SER A 247 5.07 -23.63 -19.00
CA SER A 247 4.91 -25.03 -19.45
C SER A 247 3.48 -25.56 -19.25
N ALA A 248 2.72 -25.00 -18.30
CA ALA A 248 1.29 -25.31 -18.12
C ALA A 248 0.35 -24.51 -19.06
N GLY A 249 0.83 -23.47 -19.74
CA GLY A 249 0.02 -22.50 -20.48
C GLY A 249 0.15 -22.49 -22.01
N GLY A 250 0.87 -23.45 -22.60
CA GLY A 250 1.10 -23.51 -24.06
C GLY A 250 -0.18 -23.75 -24.87
N ALA A 251 -0.72 -22.69 -25.48
CA ALA A 251 -1.91 -22.67 -26.31
C ALA A 251 -1.66 -23.12 -27.77
N MET A 252 -2.53 -24.00 -28.26
CA MET A 252 -2.73 -24.34 -29.68
C MET A 252 -3.42 -23.18 -30.44
N PRO A 253 -3.22 -23.04 -31.77
CA PRO A 253 -3.76 -21.93 -32.54
C PRO A 253 -5.26 -22.06 -32.85
N ALA A 254 -5.89 -20.90 -33.02
CA ALA A 254 -7.32 -20.64 -33.01
C ALA A 254 -8.14 -21.22 -34.18
N ARG A 255 -9.38 -21.65 -33.87
CA ARG A 255 -10.50 -21.87 -34.80
C ARG A 255 -11.72 -21.07 -34.28
N PRO A 256 -12.63 -20.57 -35.15
CA PRO A 256 -13.56 -19.53 -34.76
C PRO A 256 -14.78 -20.07 -33.99
N VAL A 257 -15.32 -19.16 -33.20
CA VAL A 257 -16.40 -19.30 -32.20
C VAL A 257 -17.72 -19.76 -32.81
N SER A 258 -18.32 -20.78 -32.17
CA SER A 258 -19.78 -20.99 -32.15
C SER A 258 -20.18 -21.77 -30.89
N ALA A 259 -21.10 -21.17 -30.14
CA ALA A 259 -21.97 -21.75 -29.12
C ALA A 259 -21.35 -22.51 -27.94
N ALA A 260 -21.62 -22.00 -26.74
CA ALA A 260 -21.47 -22.70 -25.48
C ALA A 260 -22.15 -24.08 -25.54
N LYS A 261 -21.34 -25.13 -25.56
CA LYS A 261 -21.76 -26.50 -25.28
C LYS A 261 -20.76 -27.05 -24.28
N GLY A 262 -21.27 -27.36 -23.09
CA GLY A 262 -20.49 -27.92 -21.98
C GLY A 262 -19.66 -29.12 -22.42
N MET A 263 -18.57 -29.36 -21.69
CA MET A 263 -17.70 -30.52 -21.85
C MET A 263 -18.53 -31.76 -22.17
N THR A 264 -18.30 -32.33 -23.34
CA THR A 264 -18.96 -33.57 -23.75
C THR A 264 -18.61 -34.66 -22.74
N PRO A 265 -19.57 -35.50 -22.31
CA PRO A 265 -19.35 -36.54 -21.29
C PRO A 265 -18.27 -37.57 -21.68
N GLU A 266 -17.95 -37.66 -22.97
CA GLU A 266 -16.82 -38.45 -23.49
C GLU A 266 -15.46 -37.88 -23.05
N LEU A 267 -15.31 -36.55 -23.10
CA LEU A 267 -14.06 -35.87 -22.69
C LEU A 267 -13.83 -36.02 -21.18
N GLN A 268 -14.90 -36.01 -20.38
CA GLN A 268 -14.81 -36.20 -18.94
C GLN A 268 -14.35 -37.63 -18.59
N ARG A 269 -14.81 -38.65 -19.32
CA ARG A 269 -14.37 -40.05 -19.14
C ARG A 269 -12.93 -40.26 -19.57
N GLU A 270 -12.49 -39.56 -20.60
CA GLU A 270 -11.10 -39.64 -21.08
C GLU A 270 -10.13 -38.98 -20.08
N ILE A 271 -10.52 -37.84 -19.50
CA ILE A 271 -9.78 -37.18 -18.41
C ILE A 271 -9.73 -38.09 -17.17
N GLU A 272 -10.83 -38.73 -16.79
CA GLU A 272 -10.87 -39.64 -15.65
C GLU A 272 -9.97 -40.88 -15.85
N LYS A 273 -9.92 -41.42 -17.07
CA LYS A 273 -8.97 -42.49 -17.42
C LYS A 273 -7.51 -42.03 -17.34
N LEU A 274 -7.20 -40.84 -17.86
CA LEU A 274 -5.82 -40.31 -17.81
C LEU A 274 -5.37 -40.07 -16.36
N VAL A 275 -6.28 -39.58 -15.51
CA VAL A 275 -6.01 -39.35 -14.08
C VAL A 275 -5.82 -40.68 -13.35
N GLN A 276 -6.69 -41.68 -13.57
CA GLN A 276 -6.51 -43.01 -12.97
C GLN A 276 -5.20 -43.68 -13.41
N GLN A 277 -4.83 -43.56 -14.68
CA GLN A 277 -3.60 -44.13 -15.21
C GLN A 277 -2.37 -43.48 -14.56
N ARG A 278 -2.35 -42.15 -14.42
CA ARG A 278 -1.23 -41.42 -13.81
C ARG A 278 -1.14 -41.64 -12.30
N VAL A 279 -2.27 -41.79 -11.60
CA VAL A 279 -2.32 -42.12 -10.17
C VAL A 279 -1.82 -43.54 -9.91
N ALA A 280 -2.22 -44.52 -10.73
CA ALA A 280 -1.71 -45.89 -10.62
C ALA A 280 -0.20 -45.97 -10.91
N GLU A 281 0.29 -45.18 -11.85
CA GLU A 281 1.72 -45.12 -12.18
C GLU A 281 2.54 -44.44 -11.07
N GLU A 282 2.01 -43.40 -10.42
CA GLU A 282 2.63 -42.76 -9.23
C GLU A 282 2.64 -43.68 -8.00
N LEU A 283 1.55 -44.43 -7.78
CA LEU A 283 1.51 -45.45 -6.73
C LEU A 283 2.49 -46.61 -6.99
N GLY A 284 2.74 -46.95 -8.25
CA GLY A 284 3.75 -47.94 -8.64
C GLY A 284 5.20 -47.43 -8.58
N LYS A 285 5.41 -46.11 -8.67
CA LYS A 285 6.74 -45.48 -8.68
C LYS A 285 7.27 -45.07 -7.30
N ARG A 286 6.49 -45.21 -6.22
CA ARG A 286 6.99 -45.00 -4.85
C ARG A 286 8.00 -46.10 -4.49
N PRO A 287 9.32 -45.79 -4.42
CA PRO A 287 10.30 -46.77 -3.98
C PRO A 287 10.09 -47.05 -2.49
N ALA A 288 9.99 -48.34 -2.14
CA ALA A 288 10.11 -48.79 -0.77
C ALA A 288 11.54 -48.50 -0.28
N GLY A 289 11.75 -47.33 0.34
CA GLY A 289 13.08 -46.92 0.78
C GLY A 289 13.03 -45.75 1.75
N ASN A 290 12.79 -46.08 3.03
CA ASN A 290 13.36 -45.46 4.24
C ASN A 290 12.37 -45.54 5.42
N GLN A 291 12.34 -46.71 6.05
CA GLN A 291 11.99 -46.83 7.47
C GLN A 291 13.26 -46.64 8.31
N PRO A 292 13.28 -45.76 9.32
CA PRO A 292 14.25 -45.86 10.38
C PRO A 292 13.89 -47.03 11.30
N GLN A 293 14.83 -47.96 11.44
CA GLN A 293 14.88 -48.96 12.50
C GLN A 293 14.67 -48.30 13.87
N ASN A 294 13.75 -48.84 14.66
CA ASN A 294 14.04 -48.97 16.08
C ASN A 294 13.75 -50.41 16.51
N GLN A 295 14.81 -51.05 17.00
CA GLN A 295 14.83 -52.41 17.49
C GLN A 295 14.05 -52.46 18.82
N ASN A 296 13.08 -53.37 18.94
CA ASN A 296 13.11 -54.24 20.11
C ASN A 296 12.48 -55.59 19.81
N GLN A 297 13.31 -56.61 20.04
CA GLN A 297 13.03 -58.03 19.89
C GLN A 297 12.14 -58.52 21.04
N GLY A 298 11.23 -59.43 20.73
CA GLY A 298 10.41 -60.08 21.74
C GLY A 298 9.52 -61.19 21.22
N ARG A 299 10.13 -62.22 20.61
CA ARG A 299 9.74 -63.65 20.67
C ARG A 299 8.28 -63.98 21.03
N GLN A 300 7.50 -64.54 20.11
CA GLN A 300 7.29 -66.00 19.97
C GLN A 300 6.28 -66.32 18.86
N GLN A 301 6.56 -67.44 18.22
CA GLN A 301 6.04 -67.91 16.95
C GLN A 301 5.33 -69.25 17.21
N ASN A 302 4.18 -69.48 16.56
CA ASN A 302 3.64 -70.79 16.12
C ASN A 302 3.25 -71.81 17.25
N GLN A 303 2.15 -72.58 17.23
CA GLN A 303 1.16 -73.03 16.23
C GLN A 303 0.00 -73.78 16.98
N PRO A 304 -0.85 -74.67 16.40
CA PRO A 304 -2.31 -74.45 16.30
C PRO A 304 -3.23 -75.47 17.05
N ARG A 305 -4.55 -75.19 16.97
CA ARG A 305 -5.68 -76.15 16.92
C ARG A 305 -5.92 -77.07 18.13
N ASN A 306 -7.02 -76.86 18.87
CA ASN A 306 -7.94 -77.96 19.18
C ASN A 306 -9.36 -77.51 19.58
N GLN A 307 -10.35 -78.26 19.07
CA GLN A 307 -11.77 -78.19 19.42
C GLN A 307 -12.02 -78.91 20.76
N GLY A 308 -13.05 -78.51 21.51
CA GLY A 308 -13.59 -79.34 22.58
C GLY A 308 -14.48 -78.62 23.59
N ASN A 309 -15.78 -78.90 23.51
CA ASN A 309 -16.86 -78.67 24.49
C ASN A 309 -16.45 -78.71 25.98
N GLN A 310 -17.09 -77.87 26.81
CA GLN A 310 -18.12 -78.31 27.78
C GLN A 310 -18.74 -77.13 28.56
N ALA A 311 -20.00 -77.33 28.93
CA ALA A 311 -20.93 -76.41 29.54
C ALA A 311 -21.02 -76.57 31.09
N GLN A 312 -21.86 -75.73 31.72
CA GLN A 312 -22.32 -75.68 33.13
C GLN A 312 -21.39 -74.96 34.12
N GLY A 313 -21.83 -74.07 35.02
CA GLY A 313 -23.18 -73.61 35.38
C GLY A 313 -23.14 -72.34 36.26
N ASN A 314 -24.29 -71.68 36.33
CA ASN A 314 -24.69 -70.55 37.21
C ASN A 314 -24.96 -71.04 38.67
N PRO A 315 -25.35 -70.21 39.68
CA PRO A 315 -25.21 -68.76 39.96
C PRO A 315 -24.84 -68.51 41.48
N PRO A 316 -25.40 -67.52 42.22
CA PRO A 316 -24.96 -66.13 42.40
C PRO A 316 -24.49 -65.81 43.84
N ARG A 317 -23.85 -64.65 44.08
CA ARG A 317 -23.82 -64.07 45.44
C ARG A 317 -23.97 -62.55 45.46
N GLN A 318 -24.87 -62.16 46.36
CA GLN A 318 -25.43 -60.86 46.65
C GLN A 318 -24.44 -59.87 47.31
N VAL A 319 -24.79 -58.60 47.11
CA VAL A 319 -24.54 -57.34 47.84
C VAL A 319 -24.02 -57.43 49.29
N PRO A 320 -23.30 -56.40 49.79
CA PRO A 320 -24.02 -55.24 50.34
C PRO A 320 -23.49 -53.88 49.89
N SER A 321 -24.46 -52.97 49.78
CA SER A 321 -24.31 -51.52 49.74
C SER A 321 -23.97 -50.99 51.15
N VAL A 322 -22.99 -50.10 51.26
CA VAL A 322 -22.87 -49.16 52.39
C VAL A 322 -22.43 -47.80 51.85
N ALA A 323 -23.19 -46.79 52.24
CA ALA A 323 -22.99 -45.39 51.99
C ALA A 323 -21.64 -44.86 52.50
N ALA A 324 -21.01 -43.97 51.73
CA ALA A 324 -20.22 -42.87 52.29
C ALA A 324 -20.00 -41.80 51.21
N LEU A 325 -20.46 -40.59 51.55
CA LEU A 325 -20.21 -39.32 50.88
C LEU A 325 -18.73 -39.15 50.51
N SER A 326 -18.45 -38.75 49.27
CA SER A 326 -17.17 -38.14 48.91
C SER A 326 -17.42 -36.68 48.47
N PRO A 327 -16.69 -35.71 49.04
CA PRO A 327 -16.96 -34.29 48.94
C PRO A 327 -16.54 -33.68 47.60
N GLN A 328 -17.26 -32.62 47.20
CA GLN A 328 -16.83 -31.65 46.21
C GLN A 328 -15.42 -31.15 46.53
N GLN A 329 -14.47 -31.39 45.61
CA GLN A 329 -13.24 -30.61 45.56
C GLN A 329 -13.57 -29.21 45.03
N GLN A 330 -13.67 -28.26 45.94
CA GLN A 330 -13.54 -26.83 45.63
C GLN A 330 -12.14 -26.57 45.03
N PRO A 331 -12.02 -25.72 44.00
CA PRO A 331 -10.72 -25.27 43.51
C PRO A 331 -10.00 -24.45 44.58
N VAL A 332 -8.79 -24.88 44.92
CA VAL A 332 -7.87 -24.17 45.82
C VAL A 332 -7.49 -22.83 45.21
N ALA A 333 -7.82 -21.76 45.92
CA ALA A 333 -7.42 -20.40 45.61
C ALA A 333 -5.90 -20.25 45.65
N LYS A 334 -5.36 -19.65 44.59
CA LYS A 334 -3.97 -19.18 44.52
C LYS A 334 -3.79 -17.99 45.48
N PRO A 335 -2.71 -17.92 46.27
CA PRO A 335 -2.45 -16.78 47.15
C PRO A 335 -2.30 -15.47 46.36
N ALA A 336 -3.04 -14.45 46.78
CA ALA A 336 -2.92 -13.09 46.26
C ALA A 336 -1.60 -12.45 46.71
N PRO A 337 -0.90 -11.70 45.84
CA PRO A 337 0.23 -10.87 46.25
C PRO A 337 -0.23 -9.73 47.18
N PRO A 338 0.64 -9.25 48.10
CA PRO A 338 0.30 -8.23 49.08
C PRO A 338 -0.07 -6.90 48.42
N ALA A 339 -1.14 -6.29 48.95
CA ALA A 339 -1.65 -5.00 48.53
C ALA A 339 -0.63 -3.87 48.74
N PRO A 340 -0.43 -2.96 47.78
CA PRO A 340 0.31 -1.73 48.00
C PRO A 340 -0.46 -0.81 48.98
N PRO A 341 0.26 0.02 49.77
CA PRO A 341 -0.35 0.90 50.77
C PRO A 341 -1.32 1.90 50.14
N ALA A 342 -2.41 2.15 50.87
CA ALA A 342 -3.46 3.09 50.53
C ALA A 342 -2.90 4.50 50.26
N ALA A 343 -3.03 4.95 49.01
CA ALA A 343 -2.88 6.35 48.67
C ALA A 343 -4.04 7.13 49.29
N THR A 344 -3.70 8.25 49.91
CA THR A 344 -4.60 9.28 50.41
C THR A 344 -5.57 9.76 49.33
N PRO A 345 -6.80 10.16 49.68
CA PRO A 345 -7.74 10.72 48.71
C PRO A 345 -7.22 12.07 48.22
N VAL A 346 -6.65 12.08 47.02
CA VAL A 346 -6.40 13.31 46.27
C VAL A 346 -7.76 13.81 45.79
N ALA A 347 -8.10 15.03 46.18
CA ALA A 347 -9.30 15.75 45.80
C ALA A 347 -9.49 15.75 44.28
N ALA A 348 -10.74 15.62 43.85
CA ALA A 348 -11.15 15.77 42.47
C ALA A 348 -10.61 17.11 41.91
N PRO A 349 -9.96 17.13 40.74
CA PRO A 349 -9.80 18.39 40.02
C PRO A 349 -11.18 18.87 39.63
N GLU A 350 -11.49 20.09 40.06
CA GLU A 350 -12.72 20.80 39.77
C GLU A 350 -13.02 20.74 38.27
N SER A 351 -14.28 20.44 37.96
CA SER A 351 -14.88 20.71 36.67
C SER A 351 -14.59 22.15 36.24
N PHE A 352 -13.80 22.32 35.18
CA PHE A 352 -13.83 23.55 34.41
C PHE A 352 -15.25 23.71 33.88
N GLN A 353 -16.01 24.61 34.51
CA GLN A 353 -17.19 25.17 33.91
C GLN A 353 -16.72 25.96 32.69
N GLU A 354 -17.03 25.44 31.50
CA GLU A 354 -17.03 26.20 30.27
C GLU A 354 -18.01 27.37 30.46
N ALA A 355 -17.45 28.56 30.68
CA ALA A 355 -18.21 29.79 30.72
C ALA A 355 -18.86 29.99 29.35
N ALA A 356 -20.18 29.85 29.30
CA ALA A 356 -20.98 30.26 28.16
C ALA A 356 -20.69 31.74 27.87
N VAL A 357 -19.97 31.99 26.78
CA VAL A 357 -19.81 33.33 26.22
C VAL A 357 -21.16 33.74 25.63
N THR A 358 -21.88 34.57 26.37
CA THR A 358 -23.05 35.30 25.88
C THR A 358 -22.67 36.15 24.66
N PRO A 359 -23.43 36.12 23.56
CA PRO A 359 -23.18 37.00 22.42
C PRO A 359 -23.41 38.47 22.82
N PRO A 360 -22.59 39.43 22.35
CA PRO A 360 -22.85 40.83 22.59
C PRO A 360 -24.11 41.27 21.86
N VAL A 361 -25.05 41.81 22.64
CA VAL A 361 -26.22 42.55 22.18
C VAL A 361 -25.75 43.80 21.46
N LEU A 362 -26.00 43.90 20.15
CA LEU A 362 -25.84 45.13 19.39
C LEU A 362 -27.03 46.06 19.68
N PRO A 363 -26.79 47.32 20.06
CA PRO A 363 -27.85 48.28 20.31
C PRO A 363 -28.44 48.81 19.00
N VAL A 364 -29.77 48.84 18.98
CA VAL A 364 -30.63 49.53 18.01
C VAL A 364 -30.26 51.01 17.96
N GLY A 365 -29.94 51.51 16.77
CA GLY A 365 -29.68 52.92 16.51
C GLY A 365 -29.64 53.26 15.02
N SER A 366 -30.80 53.51 14.44
CA SER A 366 -31.00 54.40 13.28
C SER A 366 -31.62 55.70 13.83
N PRO A 367 -31.50 56.90 13.21
CA PRO A 367 -31.56 57.13 11.76
C PRO A 367 -30.71 58.31 11.19
N ALA A 368 -30.90 58.55 9.87
CA ALA A 368 -30.59 59.77 9.09
C ALA A 368 -29.10 59.95 8.68
N SER A 369 -28.70 60.22 7.43
CA SER A 369 -29.34 60.84 6.27
C SER A 369 -28.71 60.33 4.96
N ALA A 370 -29.51 60.38 3.87
CA ALA A 370 -29.20 60.05 2.47
C ALA A 370 -28.16 61.02 1.81
N PRO A 371 -27.90 61.04 0.47
CA PRO A 371 -28.34 60.14 -0.62
C PRO A 371 -27.24 59.77 -1.64
N ARG A 372 -27.45 58.69 -2.41
CA ARG A 372 -27.18 58.68 -3.86
C ARG A 372 -27.75 57.43 -4.54
N ASP A 373 -28.91 57.67 -5.15
CA ASP A 373 -29.34 57.11 -6.43
C ASP A 373 -28.20 57.05 -7.44
N GLU A 374 -28.01 55.91 -8.10
CA GLU A 374 -28.02 55.79 -9.57
C GLU A 374 -27.70 54.34 -10.00
N PHE A 375 -28.47 53.82 -10.97
CA PHE A 375 -28.35 52.53 -11.67
C PHE A 375 -29.25 51.34 -11.29
N ASP A 376 -30.50 51.63 -10.92
CA ASP A 376 -31.62 50.73 -11.19
C ASP A 376 -32.51 51.34 -12.29
N SER A 377 -32.10 51.20 -13.57
CA SER A 377 -32.96 51.53 -14.72
C SER A 377 -32.37 51.03 -16.03
N LEU A 378 -32.42 49.71 -16.28
CA LEU A 378 -32.38 49.14 -17.64
C LEU A 378 -33.12 47.79 -17.68
N ILE A 379 -34.43 47.82 -17.43
CA ILE A 379 -35.35 46.81 -17.94
C ILE A 379 -35.96 47.39 -19.24
N PRO A 380 -35.63 46.90 -20.43
CA PRO A 380 -36.43 47.15 -21.63
C PRO A 380 -37.69 46.26 -21.66
N PRO A 381 -38.78 46.74 -22.29
CA PRO A 381 -40.13 46.27 -22.05
C PRO A 381 -40.46 44.93 -22.73
N VAL A 382 -41.39 44.23 -22.07
CA VAL A 382 -42.16 43.09 -22.59
C VAL A 382 -42.79 43.42 -23.94
N GLN A 383 -42.43 42.67 -24.97
CA GLN A 383 -43.26 42.47 -26.15
C GLN A 383 -43.78 41.04 -26.13
N LEU A 384 -45.11 40.90 -26.02
CA LEU A 384 -45.85 39.67 -26.24
C LEU A 384 -46.03 39.49 -27.76
N PRO A 385 -45.54 38.41 -28.39
CA PRO A 385 -46.04 37.99 -29.69
C PRO A 385 -47.25 37.06 -29.51
N ALA A 386 -48.23 37.29 -30.37
CA ALA A 386 -49.50 36.62 -30.46
C ALA A 386 -49.38 35.10 -30.70
N THR A 387 -50.43 34.42 -30.27
CA THR A 387 -50.82 33.05 -30.55
C THR A 387 -50.57 32.63 -32.00
N ASN A 388 -49.60 31.74 -32.20
CA ASN A 388 -49.44 30.97 -33.43
C ASN A 388 -49.15 29.50 -33.07
N TRP A 389 -50.17 28.68 -33.29
CA TRP A 389 -50.10 27.22 -33.31
C TRP A 389 -49.24 26.79 -34.50
N ALA A 390 -48.00 26.36 -34.24
CA ALA A 390 -47.20 25.55 -35.16
C ALA A 390 -46.09 24.82 -34.37
N GLU A 391 -46.48 23.66 -33.88
CA GLU A 391 -45.71 22.47 -33.55
C GLU A 391 -44.26 22.42 -34.09
N ALA A 392 -43.30 22.64 -33.19
CA ALA A 392 -41.92 22.19 -33.35
C ALA A 392 -41.40 21.77 -31.96
N THR A 393 -41.60 20.50 -31.66
CA THR A 393 -41.24 19.83 -30.41
C THR A 393 -39.73 19.79 -30.22
N ALA A 394 -39.18 20.70 -29.41
CA ALA A 394 -37.83 20.53 -28.88
C ALA A 394 -37.84 19.38 -27.85
N PRO A 395 -36.96 18.37 -27.96
CA PRO A 395 -36.96 17.25 -27.03
C PRO A 395 -36.47 17.72 -25.67
N VAL A 396 -37.36 17.64 -24.68
CA VAL A 396 -37.03 17.74 -23.25
C VAL A 396 -35.97 16.66 -22.94
N PRO A 397 -34.82 17.01 -22.34
CA PRO A 397 -33.84 16.01 -21.94
C PRO A 397 -34.48 15.10 -20.88
N VAL A 398 -34.81 13.88 -21.29
CA VAL A 398 -35.33 12.84 -20.41
C VAL A 398 -34.25 12.56 -19.37
N ALA A 399 -34.54 12.81 -18.10
CA ALA A 399 -33.63 12.51 -17.00
C ALA A 399 -33.20 11.04 -17.10
N GLN A 400 -31.92 10.82 -17.39
CA GLN A 400 -31.34 9.50 -17.51
C GLN A 400 -31.49 8.77 -16.16
N PRO A 401 -32.12 7.58 -16.12
CA PRO A 401 -32.29 6.82 -14.89
C PRO A 401 -30.90 6.57 -14.27
N ALA A 402 -30.72 7.00 -13.01
CA ALA A 402 -29.49 6.72 -12.27
C ALA A 402 -29.26 5.20 -12.27
N ALA A 403 -28.05 4.79 -12.66
CA ALA A 403 -27.69 3.38 -12.68
C ALA A 403 -27.89 2.75 -11.28
N PRO A 404 -28.48 1.55 -11.17
CA PRO A 404 -28.71 0.92 -9.88
C PRO A 404 -27.38 0.67 -9.18
N MET A 405 -27.24 1.18 -7.96
CA MET A 405 -26.04 0.95 -7.15
C MET A 405 -25.92 -0.54 -6.83
N PRO A 406 -24.71 -1.12 -6.93
CA PRO A 406 -24.50 -2.54 -6.66
C PRO A 406 -24.88 -2.86 -5.22
N THR A 407 -25.72 -3.88 -5.04
CA THR A 407 -26.28 -4.26 -3.74
C THR A 407 -25.31 -5.08 -2.89
N ARG A 408 -24.26 -5.62 -3.50
CA ARG A 408 -23.30 -6.53 -2.86
C ARG A 408 -21.92 -6.35 -3.47
N TYR A 409 -20.91 -6.48 -2.62
CA TYR A 409 -19.51 -6.49 -3.00
C TYR A 409 -18.84 -7.80 -2.56
N TYR A 410 -17.80 -8.19 -3.28
CA TYR A 410 -17.03 -9.40 -3.05
C TYR A 410 -15.56 -9.03 -2.87
N VAL A 411 -14.90 -9.63 -1.89
CA VAL A 411 -13.49 -9.33 -1.58
C VAL A 411 -12.75 -10.57 -1.07
N LYS A 412 -11.45 -10.62 -1.36
CA LYS A 412 -10.60 -11.78 -1.06
C LYS A 412 -10.20 -11.85 0.41
N VAL A 413 -9.53 -10.83 0.92
CA VAL A 413 -8.99 -10.82 2.29
C VAL A 413 -9.10 -9.43 2.90
N PRO A 414 -9.27 -9.36 4.23
CA PRO A 414 -9.13 -8.10 4.94
C PRO A 414 -7.65 -7.66 4.92
N VAL A 415 -7.43 -6.35 4.97
CA VAL A 415 -6.12 -5.71 5.07
C VAL A 415 -6.22 -4.64 6.15
N ASN A 416 -5.30 -4.69 7.13
CA ASN A 416 -5.23 -3.74 8.24
C ASN A 416 -6.54 -3.64 9.05
N GLY A 417 -7.20 -4.78 9.31
CA GLY A 417 -8.46 -4.79 10.07
C GLY A 417 -9.67 -4.27 9.30
N GLY A 418 -9.60 -4.18 7.96
CA GLY A 418 -10.69 -3.69 7.12
C GLY A 418 -10.69 -4.27 5.71
N PHE A 419 -11.60 -3.79 4.87
CA PHE A 419 -11.66 -4.06 3.44
C PHE A 419 -11.46 -2.76 2.65
N SER A 420 -10.51 -2.78 1.72
CA SER A 420 -10.25 -1.63 0.85
C SER A 420 -11.34 -1.50 -0.21
N ASP A 421 -11.86 -0.29 -0.44
CA ASP A 421 -12.83 -0.03 -1.53
C ASP A 421 -12.26 -0.44 -2.90
N TYR A 422 -10.94 -0.41 -3.08
CA TYR A 422 -10.27 -0.77 -4.33
C TYR A 422 -10.25 -2.28 -4.61
N ASP A 423 -10.40 -3.10 -3.58
CA ASP A 423 -10.37 -4.57 -3.69
C ASP A 423 -11.79 -5.16 -3.77
N LEU A 424 -12.81 -4.30 -3.66
CA LEU A 424 -14.21 -4.69 -3.81
C LEU A 424 -14.55 -4.95 -5.26
N GLN A 425 -15.25 -6.04 -5.51
CA GLN A 425 -15.72 -6.42 -6.83
C GLN A 425 -17.23 -6.60 -6.83
N ASP A 426 -17.89 -6.23 -7.92
CA ASP A 426 -19.36 -6.40 -8.04
C ASP A 426 -19.74 -7.85 -8.36
N GLN A 427 -18.79 -8.66 -8.84
CA GLN A 427 -19.00 -10.05 -9.22
C GLN A 427 -18.15 -10.98 -8.34
N PRO A 428 -18.70 -12.15 -7.96
CA PRO A 428 -17.96 -13.13 -7.17
C PRO A 428 -16.83 -13.74 -8.00
N GLN A 429 -15.60 -13.69 -7.47
CA GLN A 429 -14.46 -14.41 -8.02
C GLN A 429 -14.23 -15.73 -7.31
N HIS A 430 -13.44 -16.60 -7.94
CA HIS A 430 -12.96 -17.86 -7.38
C HIS A 430 -12.14 -17.71 -6.09
N ASP A 431 -11.65 -16.50 -5.80
CA ASP A 431 -10.89 -16.16 -4.59
C ASP A 431 -11.60 -15.14 -3.69
N SER A 432 -12.86 -14.79 -3.95
CA SER A 432 -13.64 -13.89 -3.11
C SER A 432 -14.20 -14.60 -1.86
N ILE A 433 -13.47 -14.54 -0.75
CA ILE A 433 -13.84 -15.20 0.51
C ILE A 433 -15.03 -14.51 1.18
N TYR A 434 -15.15 -13.19 1.04
CA TYR A 434 -16.17 -12.39 1.74
C TYR A 434 -17.19 -11.80 0.79
N GLU A 435 -18.42 -11.71 1.27
CA GLU A 435 -19.54 -10.98 0.68
C GLU A 435 -19.91 -9.84 1.64
N ILE A 436 -19.97 -8.62 1.12
CA ILE A 436 -20.30 -7.39 1.86
C ILE A 436 -21.63 -6.85 1.34
N THR A 437 -22.56 -6.56 2.25
CA THR A 437 -23.86 -5.98 1.95
C THR A 437 -23.97 -4.60 2.62
N PRO A 438 -23.85 -3.50 1.87
CA PRO A 438 -24.06 -2.15 2.40
C PRO A 438 -25.49 -1.96 2.91
N ASP A 439 -25.65 -1.22 4.01
CA ASP A 439 -26.97 -0.86 4.52
C ASP A 439 -27.58 0.23 3.62
N PRO A 440 -28.76 0.01 3.01
CA PRO A 440 -29.40 1.00 2.15
C PRO A 440 -29.83 2.27 2.90
N LYS A 441 -29.99 2.21 4.22
CA LYS A 441 -30.38 3.37 5.05
C LYS A 441 -29.18 4.17 5.53
N VAL A 442 -28.05 3.50 5.76
CA VAL A 442 -26.82 4.11 6.28
C VAL A 442 -25.65 3.66 5.41
N PRO A 443 -25.30 4.42 4.34
CA PRO A 443 -24.31 4.00 3.35
C PRO A 443 -22.88 3.86 3.91
N GLU A 444 -22.65 4.37 5.13
CA GLU A 444 -21.39 4.22 5.85
C GLU A 444 -21.34 2.92 6.69
N ARG A 445 -22.41 2.12 6.72
CA ARG A 445 -22.47 0.85 7.43
C ARG A 445 -22.72 -0.30 6.46
N ALA A 446 -22.14 -1.44 6.75
CA ALA A 446 -22.37 -2.67 6.00
C ALA A 446 -22.30 -3.89 6.92
N THR A 447 -22.91 -5.00 6.50
CA THR A 447 -22.64 -6.31 7.09
C THR A 447 -21.78 -7.13 6.15
N PHE A 448 -21.03 -8.08 6.70
CA PHE A 448 -20.23 -9.00 5.91
C PHE A 448 -20.30 -10.42 6.45
N ARG A 449 -20.12 -11.38 5.54
CA ARG A 449 -20.07 -12.81 5.84
C ARG A 449 -19.12 -13.54 4.91
N VAL A 450 -18.76 -14.76 5.27
CA VAL A 450 -18.02 -15.64 4.35
C VAL A 450 -18.98 -16.11 3.25
N THR A 451 -18.52 -16.08 1.99
CA THR A 451 -19.30 -16.51 0.82
C THR A 451 -19.85 -17.92 1.02
N SER A 452 -21.01 -18.23 0.44
CA SER A 452 -21.58 -19.59 0.50
C SER A 452 -20.97 -20.57 -0.53
N ASN A 453 -20.05 -20.10 -1.37
CA ASN A 453 -19.44 -20.90 -2.42
C ASN A 453 -18.38 -21.88 -1.85
N SER A 454 -18.69 -23.18 -1.90
CA SER A 454 -17.81 -24.24 -1.40
C SER A 454 -16.46 -24.32 -2.11
N ALA A 455 -16.37 -23.93 -3.38
CA ALA A 455 -15.10 -23.90 -4.11
C ALA A 455 -14.10 -22.92 -3.48
N VAL A 456 -14.61 -21.79 -2.93
CA VAL A 456 -13.79 -20.79 -2.24
C VAL A 456 -13.44 -21.25 -0.82
N HIS A 457 -14.29 -22.06 -0.18
CA HIS A 457 -14.05 -22.56 1.18
C HIS A 457 -12.77 -23.37 1.29
N ALA A 458 -12.45 -24.22 0.30
CA ALA A 458 -11.21 -24.99 0.31
C ALA A 458 -9.98 -24.07 0.42
N TYR A 459 -9.96 -22.97 -0.34
CA TYR A 459 -8.89 -21.98 -0.28
C TYR A 459 -8.88 -21.20 1.05
N ALA A 460 -10.05 -20.79 1.53
CA ALA A 460 -10.19 -20.06 2.80
C ALA A 460 -9.76 -20.92 4.01
N ILE A 461 -10.09 -22.21 4.02
CA ILE A 461 -9.71 -23.17 5.07
C ILE A 461 -8.18 -23.35 5.08
N GLN A 462 -7.56 -23.57 3.92
CA GLN A 462 -6.10 -23.71 3.82
C GLN A 462 -5.34 -22.47 4.28
N SER A 463 -5.93 -21.28 4.07
CA SER A 463 -5.34 -19.99 4.41
C SER A 463 -5.93 -19.34 5.66
N ALA A 464 -6.67 -20.08 6.50
CA ALA A 464 -7.52 -19.53 7.56
C ALA A 464 -6.80 -18.56 8.52
N GLN A 465 -5.53 -18.83 8.83
CA GLN A 465 -4.69 -17.97 9.69
C GLN A 465 -4.48 -16.56 9.11
N TYR A 466 -4.43 -16.45 7.79
CA TYR A 466 -4.23 -15.18 7.08
C TYR A 466 -5.55 -14.56 6.63
N SER A 467 -6.44 -15.38 6.07
CA SER A 467 -7.67 -14.88 5.44
C SER A 467 -8.81 -14.65 6.42
N LEU A 468 -8.95 -15.49 7.46
CA LEU A 468 -10.11 -15.49 8.37
C LEU A 468 -9.83 -14.81 9.71
N ARG A 469 -8.57 -14.82 10.19
CA ARG A 469 -8.21 -14.38 11.56
C ARG A 469 -8.59 -12.93 11.88
N GLU A 470 -8.43 -12.02 10.92
CA GLU A 470 -8.72 -10.60 11.13
C GLU A 470 -10.23 -10.33 11.16
N ALA A 471 -11.00 -10.95 10.28
CA ALA A 471 -12.42 -10.63 10.11
C ALA A 471 -13.39 -11.59 10.79
N CYS A 472 -12.95 -12.78 11.19
CA CYS A 472 -13.80 -13.81 11.77
C CYS A 472 -13.33 -14.26 13.16
N ALA A 473 -14.28 -14.59 14.01
CA ALA A 473 -14.09 -15.34 15.24
C ALA A 473 -14.49 -16.80 15.00
N TYR A 474 -13.57 -17.71 15.26
CA TYR A 474 -13.77 -19.15 15.03
C TYR A 474 -12.90 -19.99 15.95
N GLN A 475 -13.29 -21.26 16.11
CA GLN A 475 -12.46 -22.28 16.75
C GLN A 475 -11.74 -23.09 15.67
N GLN A 476 -10.44 -23.33 15.87
CA GLN A 476 -9.66 -24.08 14.89
C GLN A 476 -10.16 -25.53 14.81
N PRO A 477 -10.42 -26.06 13.62
CA PRO A 477 -11.01 -27.38 13.47
C PRO A 477 -10.01 -28.47 13.88
N ASN A 478 -10.49 -29.49 14.61
CA ASN A 478 -9.69 -30.63 15.08
C ASN A 478 -9.72 -31.82 14.10
N GLY A 479 -10.09 -31.59 12.83
CA GLY A 479 -10.27 -32.64 11.83
C GLY A 479 -10.38 -32.09 10.40
N PRO A 480 -10.56 -32.97 9.41
CA PRO A 480 -10.80 -32.55 8.04
C PRO A 480 -12.12 -31.78 7.95
N VAL A 481 -12.08 -30.58 7.40
CA VAL A 481 -13.25 -29.72 7.19
C VAL A 481 -13.30 -29.30 5.73
N SER A 482 -14.51 -29.11 5.21
CA SER A 482 -14.75 -28.82 3.80
C SER A 482 -15.54 -27.54 3.57
N ARG A 483 -16.26 -27.09 4.60
CA ARG A 483 -17.21 -25.99 4.50
C ARG A 483 -17.04 -25.01 5.64
N ILE A 484 -17.26 -23.73 5.34
CA ILE A 484 -17.36 -22.67 6.33
C ILE A 484 -18.82 -22.21 6.39
N VAL A 485 -19.38 -22.18 7.59
CA VAL A 485 -20.73 -21.66 7.84
C VAL A 485 -20.60 -20.40 8.68
N THR A 486 -21.24 -19.32 8.24
CA THR A 486 -21.33 -18.08 9.01
C THR A 486 -22.52 -18.18 9.96
N ASP A 487 -22.26 -18.32 11.26
CA ASP A 487 -23.29 -18.36 12.29
C ASP A 487 -23.81 -16.95 12.62
N LYS A 488 -22.92 -15.94 12.61
CA LYS A 488 -23.26 -14.53 12.82
C LYS A 488 -22.48 -13.64 11.85
N GLU A 489 -23.18 -12.75 11.16
CA GLU A 489 -22.56 -11.75 10.28
C GLU A 489 -21.73 -10.73 11.10
N GLY A 490 -20.66 -10.24 10.49
CA GLY A 490 -19.86 -9.14 11.03
C GLY A 490 -20.40 -7.78 10.58
N THR A 491 -19.95 -6.71 11.24
CA THR A 491 -20.33 -5.33 10.90
C THR A 491 -19.12 -4.51 10.49
N LEU A 492 -19.34 -3.63 9.50
CA LEU A 492 -18.36 -2.71 8.96
C LEU A 492 -18.83 -1.28 9.14
N THR A 493 -17.88 -0.39 9.37
CA THR A 493 -18.07 1.06 9.30
C THR A 493 -17.07 1.66 8.31
N LYS A 494 -17.55 2.50 7.40
CA LYS A 494 -16.72 3.14 6.37
C LYS A 494 -15.95 4.32 6.97
N SER A 495 -14.63 4.30 6.88
CA SER A 495 -13.77 5.43 7.27
C SER A 495 -12.59 5.58 6.31
N ASN A 496 -12.31 6.82 5.91
CA ASN A 496 -11.19 7.15 5.01
C ASN A 496 -11.16 6.35 3.69
N GLY A 497 -12.32 6.01 3.11
CA GLY A 497 -12.39 5.24 1.87
C GLY A 497 -12.04 3.75 2.02
N ALA A 498 -12.05 3.23 3.24
CA ALA A 498 -11.95 1.80 3.53
C ALA A 498 -13.06 1.40 4.50
N TRP A 499 -13.47 0.13 4.44
CA TRP A 499 -14.42 -0.45 5.39
C TRP A 499 -13.65 -1.02 6.57
N GLN A 500 -13.83 -0.47 7.77
CA GLN A 500 -13.21 -0.97 8.99
C GLN A 500 -14.10 -2.02 9.64
N ILE A 501 -13.51 -3.11 10.13
CA ILE A 501 -14.23 -4.16 10.84
C ILE A 501 -14.50 -3.71 12.26
N GLU A 502 -15.78 -3.45 12.54
CA GLU A 502 -16.24 -3.08 13.89
C GLU A 502 -16.56 -4.33 14.71
N GLN A 503 -17.25 -5.30 14.11
CA GLN A 503 -17.53 -6.60 14.73
C GLN A 503 -17.14 -7.74 13.79
N LYS A 504 -16.36 -8.70 14.31
CA LYS A 504 -15.99 -9.91 13.56
C LYS A 504 -17.20 -10.81 13.33
N ALA A 505 -17.25 -11.44 12.17
CA ALA A 505 -18.23 -12.49 11.89
C ALA A 505 -17.94 -13.74 12.75
N ALA A 506 -18.95 -14.40 13.27
CA ALA A 506 -18.78 -15.70 13.92
C ALA A 506 -18.97 -16.81 12.89
N ILE A 507 -17.98 -17.68 12.75
CA ILE A 507 -18.00 -18.79 11.79
C ILE A 507 -17.66 -20.11 12.47
N ARG A 508 -18.15 -21.19 11.87
CA ARG A 508 -17.77 -22.57 12.22
C ARG A 508 -17.38 -23.36 10.98
N PHE A 509 -16.63 -24.43 11.19
CA PHE A 509 -16.20 -25.33 10.14
C PHE A 509 -17.03 -26.62 10.18
N GLU A 510 -17.44 -27.10 9.00
CA GLU A 510 -18.21 -28.34 8.79
C GLU A 510 -17.45 -29.33 7.88
#